data_AF-A0A497GHR7-F1
#
_entry.id   AF-A0A497GHR7-F1
#
_cell.length_a   1.000
_cell.length_b   1.000
_cell.length_c   1.000
_cell.angle_alpha   90.00
_cell.angle_beta   90.00
_cell.angle_gamma   90.00
#
_symmetry.space_group_name_H-M   'P 1'
#
loop_
_entity.id
_entity.type
_entity.pdbx_description
1 polymer ?
#
loop_
_entity_poly.entity_id
_entity_poly.type
_entity_poly.pdbx_seq_one_letter_code
_entity_poly.pdbx_strand_id
1 'polypeptide(L)'
;MIIINTTLRAYSDTEAGHTRFVLSLPLDVFLAKKISFVYDTTPTEITPPDKYKTYTLYEGPLVIMHSSTDYGDIVIMANEPTEISVRLDDMRKYGNNYLALKFEGVAISGALRSGQGISISIIIYPHTKGSEYTNRIVNVYNYIKSISEGTSSLSKRKTRTPGGAKLLRQCLDEYSLARNLFMQGDVNNAYTHALKAFELIKKAESTEVKQRILFFIVIPDIIFLLIVIYAIWSARIKVLKQS
;
A
#
# COMPACT_ATOMS: atom_id res chain seq x y z
N MET A 1 -4.12 10.47 16.96
CA MET A 1 -3.35 9.40 16.30
C MET A 1 -2.42 8.78 17.32
N ILE A 2 -2.33 7.47 17.33
CA ILE A 2 -1.40 6.69 18.16
C ILE A 2 -0.57 5.84 17.20
N ILE A 3 0.75 5.87 17.34
CA ILE A 3 1.66 5.01 16.58
C ILE A 3 2.37 4.10 17.57
N ILE A 4 2.26 2.79 17.34
CA ILE A 4 2.92 1.76 18.14
C ILE A 4 4.02 1.16 17.27
N ASN A 5 5.27 1.50 17.60
CA ASN A 5 6.45 0.87 17.01
C ASN A 5 7.02 -0.12 18.01
N THR A 6 7.18 -1.37 17.64
CA THR A 6 7.79 -2.36 18.52
C THR A 6 8.74 -3.24 17.75
N THR A 7 9.93 -3.43 18.30
CA THR A 7 10.92 -4.37 17.78
C THR A 7 11.17 -5.43 18.84
N LEU A 8 11.00 -6.69 18.46
CA LEU A 8 11.38 -7.86 19.26
C LEU A 8 12.66 -8.43 18.67
N ARG A 9 13.65 -8.72 19.51
CA ARG A 9 14.93 -9.29 19.07
C ARG A 9 15.40 -10.35 20.06
N ALA A 10 15.80 -11.50 19.55
CA ALA A 10 16.44 -12.56 20.33
C ALA A 10 17.86 -12.10 20.72
N TYR A 11 18.12 -12.05 22.04
CA TYR A 11 19.44 -11.68 22.56
C TYR A 11 20.47 -12.80 22.37
N SER A 12 20.04 -14.04 22.53
CA SER A 12 20.82 -15.25 22.32
C SER A 12 19.98 -16.26 21.53
N ASP A 13 20.62 -17.35 21.11
CA ASP A 13 19.88 -18.48 20.57
C ASP A 13 18.87 -18.96 21.61
N THR A 14 17.59 -18.98 21.24
CA THR A 14 16.49 -19.30 22.16
C THR A 14 15.34 -19.97 21.42
N GLU A 15 14.57 -20.77 22.14
CA GLU A 15 13.27 -21.24 21.65
C GLU A 15 12.17 -20.29 22.16
N ALA A 16 11.33 -19.80 21.25
CA ALA A 16 10.24 -18.91 21.59
C ALA A 16 8.88 -19.56 21.29
N GLY A 17 7.94 -19.42 22.23
CA GLY A 17 6.52 -19.67 21.95
C GLY A 17 5.96 -18.63 20.97
N HIS A 18 4.70 -18.81 20.54
CA HIS A 18 4.02 -17.83 19.68
C HIS A 18 3.90 -16.46 20.35
N THR A 19 4.75 -15.53 19.94
CA THR A 19 4.73 -14.13 20.39
C THR A 19 4.02 -13.29 19.33
N ARG A 20 2.89 -12.67 19.68
CA ARG A 20 2.07 -11.87 18.74
C ARG A 20 1.62 -10.55 19.37
N PHE A 21 1.31 -9.58 18.52
CA PHE A 21 0.69 -8.33 18.96
C PHE A 21 -0.81 -8.51 19.07
N VAL A 22 -1.39 -8.01 20.16
CA VAL A 22 -2.83 -8.12 20.44
C VAL A 22 -3.35 -6.77 20.88
N LEU A 23 -4.40 -6.31 20.22
CA LEU A 23 -5.21 -5.17 20.64
C LEU A 23 -6.53 -5.67 21.23
N SER A 24 -6.83 -5.24 22.44
CA SER A 24 -8.11 -5.53 23.10
C SER A 24 -9.12 -4.45 22.72
N LEU A 25 -10.20 -4.86 22.06
CA LEU A 25 -11.33 -4.01 21.66
C LEU A 25 -12.48 -4.22 22.66
N PRO A 26 -12.82 -3.23 23.51
CA PRO A 26 -13.86 -3.38 24.53
C PRO A 26 -15.23 -3.71 23.93
N LEU A 27 -15.93 -4.70 24.50
CA LEU A 27 -17.22 -5.12 23.93
C LEU A 27 -18.27 -4.01 24.00
N ASP A 28 -18.31 -3.23 25.07
CA ASP A 28 -19.21 -2.09 25.24
C ASP A 28 -19.10 -1.04 24.13
N VAL A 29 -17.96 -1.00 23.43
CA VAL A 29 -17.72 -0.08 22.30
C VAL A 29 -18.03 -0.73 20.95
N PHE A 30 -17.71 -2.02 20.78
CA PHE A 30 -17.72 -2.71 19.46
C PHE A 30 -18.87 -3.72 19.28
N LEU A 31 -19.65 -4.02 20.32
CA LEU A 31 -20.78 -4.95 20.22
C LEU A 31 -21.85 -4.39 19.26
N ALA A 32 -22.37 -5.25 18.39
CA ALA A 32 -23.35 -4.89 17.34
C ALA A 32 -22.88 -3.77 16.38
N LYS A 33 -21.63 -3.29 16.48
CA LYS A 33 -21.05 -2.35 15.54
C LYS A 33 -20.42 -3.12 14.39
N LYS A 34 -20.58 -2.56 13.18
CA LYS A 34 -19.93 -3.10 12.00
C LYS A 34 -18.43 -2.82 12.07
N ILE A 35 -17.63 -3.87 11.89
CA ILE A 35 -16.18 -3.78 11.76
C ILE A 35 -15.83 -4.18 10.33
N SER A 36 -15.17 -3.29 9.62
CA SER A 36 -14.75 -3.49 8.24
C SER A 36 -13.25 -3.76 8.19
N PHE A 37 -12.87 -4.86 7.55
CA PHE A 37 -11.50 -5.27 7.26
C PHE A 37 -11.24 -5.05 5.78
N VAL A 38 -10.41 -4.05 5.46
CA VAL A 38 -10.01 -3.69 4.11
C VAL A 38 -8.65 -4.30 3.83
N TYR A 39 -8.58 -5.10 2.77
CA TYR A 39 -7.34 -5.66 2.23
C TYR A 39 -7.09 -5.20 0.79
N ASP A 40 -8.16 -5.11 0.01
CA ASP A 40 -8.21 -4.67 -1.37
C ASP A 40 -9.46 -3.77 -1.59
N THR A 41 -9.96 -3.64 -2.82
CA THR A 41 -11.13 -2.81 -3.16
C THR A 41 -12.42 -3.20 -2.45
N THR A 42 -12.55 -4.45 -2.01
CA THR A 42 -13.77 -4.96 -1.38
C THR A 42 -13.52 -5.22 0.11
N PRO A 43 -14.17 -4.47 1.02
CA PRO A 43 -14.05 -4.71 2.45
C PRO A 43 -14.78 -6.01 2.85
N THR A 44 -14.20 -6.76 3.79
CA THR A 44 -14.92 -7.79 4.52
C THR A 44 -15.53 -7.18 5.76
N GLU A 45 -16.84 -7.25 5.90
CA GLU A 45 -17.56 -6.67 7.03
C GLU A 45 -18.01 -7.77 7.99
N ILE A 46 -17.80 -7.57 9.28
CA ILE A 46 -18.33 -8.43 10.33
C ILE A 46 -19.07 -7.58 11.36
N THR A 47 -20.08 -8.17 11.98
CA THR A 47 -20.77 -7.58 13.13
C THR A 47 -20.63 -8.54 14.30
N PRO A 48 -19.91 -8.18 15.37
CA PRO A 48 -19.81 -9.01 16.55
C PRO A 48 -21.20 -9.32 17.13
N PRO A 49 -21.52 -10.60 17.40
CA PRO A 49 -22.85 -10.98 17.87
C PRO A 49 -23.08 -10.52 19.31
N ASP A 50 -24.33 -10.17 19.66
CA ASP A 50 -24.71 -9.72 21.01
C ASP A 50 -24.34 -10.73 22.10
N LYS A 51 -24.42 -12.02 21.78
CA LYS A 51 -23.99 -13.12 22.65
C LYS A 51 -22.85 -13.89 22.00
N TYR A 52 -21.97 -14.46 22.83
CA TYR A 52 -20.93 -15.36 22.34
C TYR A 52 -21.54 -16.48 21.50
N LYS A 53 -20.99 -16.67 20.29
CA LYS A 53 -21.43 -17.71 19.35
C LYS A 53 -20.29 -18.58 18.86
N THR A 54 -19.17 -17.96 18.51
CA THR A 54 -17.96 -18.62 18.02
C THR A 54 -16.74 -17.91 18.56
N TYR A 55 -15.63 -18.63 18.62
CA TYR A 55 -14.37 -18.10 19.11
C TYR A 55 -13.72 -17.15 18.11
N THR A 56 -13.58 -17.54 16.86
CA THR A 56 -12.94 -16.71 15.83
C THR A 56 -14.02 -16.07 14.95
N LEU A 57 -14.05 -14.73 14.96
CA LEU A 57 -15.02 -13.91 14.24
C LEU A 57 -14.52 -13.53 12.84
N TYR A 58 -13.21 -13.35 12.69
CA TYR A 58 -12.56 -13.05 11.42
C TYR A 58 -11.13 -13.60 11.42
N GLU A 59 -10.70 -14.12 10.28
CA GLU A 59 -9.31 -14.48 10.01
C GLU A 59 -9.02 -14.18 8.55
N GLY A 60 -7.95 -13.43 8.30
CA GLY A 60 -7.61 -12.99 6.95
C GLY A 60 -6.52 -11.93 6.95
N PRO A 61 -6.10 -11.47 5.76
CA PRO A 61 -5.11 -10.43 5.67
C PRO A 61 -5.69 -9.08 6.09
N LEU A 62 -4.92 -8.29 6.83
CA LEU A 62 -5.26 -6.91 7.17
C LEU A 62 -4.35 -5.94 6.47
N VAL A 63 -4.99 -4.93 5.89
CA VAL A 63 -4.33 -3.68 5.54
C VAL A 63 -4.88 -2.57 6.43
N ILE A 64 -6.21 -2.43 6.53
CA ILE A 64 -6.90 -1.48 7.42
C ILE A 64 -8.12 -2.13 8.06
N MET A 65 -8.29 -1.97 9.37
CA MET A 65 -9.55 -2.20 10.08
C MET A 65 -10.18 -0.83 10.37
N HIS A 66 -11.48 -0.66 10.17
CA HIS A 66 -12.19 0.49 10.71
C HIS A 66 -13.57 0.12 11.27
N SER A 67 -14.05 0.91 12.22
CA SER A 67 -15.39 0.79 12.79
C SER A 67 -15.89 2.14 13.27
N SER A 68 -17.19 2.37 13.09
CA SER A 68 -17.88 3.55 13.63
C SER A 68 -18.60 3.16 14.92
N THR A 69 -18.33 3.91 15.98
CA THR A 69 -18.86 3.67 17.33
C THR A 69 -19.59 4.91 17.83
N ASP A 70 -20.29 4.79 18.95
CA ASP A 70 -21.03 5.92 19.54
C ASP A 70 -20.07 7.00 20.10
N TYR A 71 -18.78 6.66 20.24
CA TYR A 71 -17.72 7.57 20.71
C TYR A 71 -16.90 8.18 19.57
N GLY A 72 -17.18 7.79 18.32
CA GLY A 72 -16.43 8.17 17.13
C GLY A 72 -15.96 6.97 16.31
N ASP A 73 -15.20 7.27 15.28
CA ASP A 73 -14.62 6.29 14.37
C ASP A 73 -13.22 5.90 14.84
N ILE A 74 -12.87 4.63 14.61
CA ILE A 74 -11.53 4.11 14.80
C ILE A 74 -11.03 3.50 13.51
N VAL A 75 -9.79 3.82 13.15
CA VAL A 75 -9.06 3.17 12.05
C VAL A 75 -7.76 2.59 12.58
N ILE A 76 -7.49 1.33 12.30
CA ILE A 76 -6.27 0.60 12.69
C ILE A 76 -5.61 0.09 11.42
N MET A 77 -4.32 0.35 11.23
CA MET A 77 -3.58 -0.08 10.03
C MET A 77 -2.13 -0.42 10.37
N ALA A 78 -1.48 -1.23 9.55
CA ALA A 78 -0.03 -1.36 9.59
C ALA A 78 0.63 -0.06 9.10
N ASN A 79 1.78 0.35 9.61
CA ASN A 79 2.48 1.57 9.16
C ASN A 79 3.19 1.38 7.81
N GLU A 80 3.59 0.14 7.50
CA GLU A 80 4.14 -0.19 6.20
C GLU A 80 3.17 -1.12 5.47
N PRO A 81 3.01 -1.00 4.13
CA PRO A 81 2.10 -1.82 3.34
C PRO A 81 2.59 -3.27 3.19
N THR A 82 3.24 -3.81 4.21
CA THR A 82 3.48 -5.24 4.35
C THR A 82 2.17 -5.87 4.80
N GLU A 83 1.67 -6.81 4.02
CA GLU A 83 0.45 -7.54 4.36
C GLU A 83 0.68 -8.32 5.64
N ILE A 84 -0.16 -8.07 6.66
CA ILE A 84 -0.11 -8.78 7.94
C ILE A 84 -1.40 -9.58 8.06
N SER A 85 -1.29 -10.88 8.29
CA SER A 85 -2.46 -11.69 8.66
C SER A 85 -2.98 -11.27 10.03
N VAL A 86 -4.29 -11.13 10.18
CA VAL A 86 -4.94 -10.87 11.46
C VAL A 86 -6.03 -11.86 11.77
N ARG A 87 -6.30 -12.00 13.06
CA ARG A 87 -7.44 -12.75 13.58
C ARG A 87 -8.20 -11.90 14.60
N LEU A 88 -9.51 -11.79 14.46
CA LEU A 88 -10.38 -11.24 15.49
C LEU A 88 -11.03 -12.39 16.26
N ASP A 89 -10.66 -12.53 17.53
CA ASP A 89 -11.22 -13.53 18.43
C ASP A 89 -12.17 -12.91 19.46
N ASP A 90 -13.26 -13.60 19.76
CA ASP A 90 -14.20 -13.29 20.83
C ASP A 90 -13.70 -13.90 22.14
N MET A 91 -13.17 -13.06 23.03
CA MET A 91 -12.55 -13.52 24.28
C MET A 91 -13.57 -13.82 25.37
N ARG A 92 -14.88 -13.65 25.11
CA ARG A 92 -15.95 -14.14 26.01
C ARG A 92 -15.90 -15.65 26.21
N LYS A 93 -15.30 -16.40 25.26
CA LYS A 93 -14.98 -17.83 25.46
C LYS A 93 -14.25 -18.09 26.79
N TYR A 94 -13.40 -17.16 27.21
CA TYR A 94 -12.60 -17.24 28.43
C TYR A 94 -13.14 -16.36 29.56
N GLY A 95 -14.39 -15.87 29.48
CA GLY A 95 -14.98 -14.98 30.47
C GLY A 95 -14.53 -13.52 30.41
N ASN A 96 -13.82 -13.11 29.34
CA ASN A 96 -13.37 -11.74 29.18
C ASN A 96 -14.41 -10.83 28.52
N ASN A 97 -14.30 -9.52 28.72
CA ASN A 97 -15.22 -8.50 28.18
C ASN A 97 -14.64 -7.72 26.97
N TYR A 98 -13.88 -8.37 26.10
CA TYR A 98 -13.27 -7.73 24.93
C TYR A 98 -13.15 -8.69 23.73
N LEU A 99 -13.00 -8.13 22.54
CA LEU A 99 -12.53 -8.84 21.34
C LEU A 99 -11.02 -8.67 21.23
N ALA A 100 -10.30 -9.71 20.83
CA ALA A 100 -8.85 -9.64 20.62
C ALA A 100 -8.54 -9.56 19.13
N LEU A 101 -8.07 -8.40 18.67
CA LEU A 101 -7.47 -8.25 17.34
C LEU A 101 -6.00 -8.66 17.42
N LYS A 102 -5.69 -9.80 16.84
CA LYS A 102 -4.36 -10.42 16.85
C LYS A 102 -3.69 -10.24 15.52
N PHE A 103 -2.44 -9.80 15.54
CA PHE A 103 -1.60 -9.70 14.35
C PHE A 103 -0.77 -10.98 14.27
N GLU A 104 -1.16 -11.89 13.37
CA GLU A 104 -0.60 -13.24 13.25
C GLU A 104 0.60 -13.29 12.28
N GLY A 105 0.63 -12.41 11.26
CA GLY A 105 1.77 -12.30 10.31
C GLY A 105 3.07 -11.74 10.92
N VAL A 106 3.03 -11.38 12.19
CA VAL A 106 4.14 -10.81 12.97
C VAL A 106 4.55 -11.72 14.13
N ALA A 107 4.14 -12.98 14.07
CA ALA A 107 4.46 -13.94 15.11
C ALA A 107 5.94 -14.34 15.04
N ILE A 108 6.61 -14.32 16.19
CA ILE A 108 7.90 -15.00 16.35
C ILE A 108 7.63 -16.32 17.08
N SER A 109 8.09 -17.44 16.52
CA SER A 109 7.98 -18.75 17.15
C SER A 109 9.10 -19.70 16.70
N GLY A 110 9.41 -20.67 17.53
CA GLY A 110 10.41 -21.72 17.26
C GLY A 110 11.82 -21.30 17.64
N ALA A 111 12.81 -21.95 17.03
CA ALA A 111 14.22 -21.66 17.27
C ALA A 111 14.62 -20.33 16.63
N LEU A 112 15.00 -19.37 17.46
CA LEU A 112 15.48 -18.05 17.06
C LEU A 112 16.98 -17.98 17.26
N ARG A 113 17.67 -17.45 16.25
CA ARG A 113 19.10 -17.16 16.37
C ARG A 113 19.33 -15.82 17.07
N SER A 114 20.45 -15.69 17.74
CA SER A 114 20.93 -14.41 18.28
C SER A 114 20.88 -13.32 17.20
N GLY A 115 20.26 -12.20 17.55
CA GLY A 115 20.06 -11.05 16.66
C GLY A 115 18.85 -11.14 15.73
N GLN A 116 18.20 -12.30 15.58
CA GLN A 116 16.96 -12.43 14.82
C GLN A 116 15.85 -11.63 15.49
N GLY A 117 15.05 -10.90 14.71
CA GLY A 117 13.98 -10.08 15.25
C GLY A 117 12.92 -9.71 14.25
N ILE A 118 11.82 -9.18 14.78
CA ILE A 118 10.72 -8.61 14.00
C ILE A 118 10.48 -7.18 14.46
N SER A 119 10.13 -6.31 13.52
CA SER A 119 9.60 -5.00 13.83
C SER A 119 8.18 -4.92 13.34
N ILE A 120 7.29 -4.43 14.20
CA ILE A 120 5.93 -4.08 13.84
C ILE A 120 5.76 -2.58 14.02
N SER A 121 4.93 -2.01 13.18
CA SER A 121 4.47 -0.66 13.37
C SER A 121 2.99 -0.59 13.02
N ILE A 122 2.17 -0.18 13.99
CA ILE A 122 0.71 -0.07 13.87
C ILE A 122 0.34 1.40 14.08
N ILE A 123 -0.58 1.90 13.27
CA ILE A 123 -1.17 3.22 13.43
C ILE A 123 -2.64 3.07 13.81
N ILE A 124 -3.07 3.81 14.83
CA ILE A 124 -4.43 3.85 15.33
C ILE A 124 -4.93 5.31 15.28
N TYR A 125 -6.03 5.53 14.57
CA TYR A 125 -6.71 6.82 14.44
C TYR A 125 -8.10 6.76 15.08
N PRO A 126 -8.22 7.05 16.39
CA PRO A 126 -9.50 7.42 16.96
C PRO A 126 -9.85 8.87 16.56
N HIS A 127 -11.06 9.12 16.06
CA HIS A 127 -11.52 10.46 15.69
C HIS A 127 -13.04 10.60 15.69
N THR A 128 -13.54 11.84 15.76
CA THR A 128 -14.97 12.17 15.69
C THR A 128 -15.37 12.90 14.41
N LYS A 129 -14.47 12.97 13.42
CA LYS A 129 -14.63 13.71 12.16
C LYS A 129 -15.59 13.08 11.13
N GLY A 130 -16.23 11.95 11.46
CA GLY A 130 -17.17 11.24 10.61
C GLY A 130 -16.55 10.43 9.48
N SER A 131 -17.43 9.74 8.73
CA SER A 131 -17.07 8.72 7.74
C SER A 131 -16.29 9.24 6.53
N GLU A 132 -16.46 10.52 6.15
CA GLU A 132 -15.67 11.12 5.08
C GLU A 132 -14.19 11.16 5.45
N TYR A 133 -13.87 11.49 6.70
CA TYR A 133 -12.50 11.49 7.18
C TYR A 133 -11.93 10.08 7.26
N THR A 134 -12.72 9.10 7.72
CA THR A 134 -12.37 7.66 7.69
C THR A 134 -12.01 7.22 6.27
N ASN A 135 -12.85 7.56 5.28
CA ASN A 135 -12.60 7.23 3.87
C ASN A 135 -11.33 7.91 3.34
N ARG A 136 -11.05 9.16 3.74
CA ARG A 136 -9.80 9.84 3.39
C ARG A 136 -8.59 9.10 3.93
N ILE A 137 -8.60 8.68 5.19
CA ILE A 137 -7.52 7.87 5.78
C ILE A 137 -7.28 6.60 4.96
N VAL A 138 -8.36 5.86 4.66
CA VAL A 138 -8.29 4.62 3.86
C VAL A 138 -7.71 4.90 2.47
N ASN A 139 -8.15 5.97 1.81
CA ASN A 139 -7.67 6.35 0.48
C ASN A 139 -6.19 6.76 0.47
N VAL A 140 -5.73 7.55 1.45
CA VAL A 140 -4.31 7.93 1.56
C VAL A 140 -3.46 6.67 1.65
N TYR A 141 -3.85 5.74 2.52
CA TYR A 141 -3.16 4.49 2.71
C TYR A 141 -3.11 3.67 1.41
N ASN A 142 -4.24 3.52 0.72
CA ASN A 142 -4.32 2.78 -0.54
C ASN A 142 -3.44 3.40 -1.63
N TYR A 143 -3.41 4.72 -1.76
CA TYR A 143 -2.52 5.40 -2.69
C TYR A 143 -1.04 5.14 -2.35
N ILE A 144 -0.65 5.24 -1.07
CA ILE A 144 0.70 4.94 -0.62
C ILE A 144 1.09 3.49 -0.95
N LYS A 145 0.18 2.51 -0.73
CA LYS A 145 0.38 1.10 -1.12
C LYS A 145 0.60 0.97 -2.63
N SER A 146 -0.32 1.50 -3.45
CA SER A 146 -0.24 1.42 -4.91
C SER A 146 1.02 2.10 -5.49
N ILE A 147 1.47 3.21 -4.92
CA ILE A 147 2.70 3.89 -5.36
C ILE A 147 3.94 3.05 -4.99
N SER A 148 3.97 2.44 -3.79
CA SER A 148 5.07 1.55 -3.38
C SER A 148 5.21 0.34 -4.32
N GLU A 149 4.09 -0.27 -4.69
CA GLU A 149 4.05 -1.38 -5.65
C GLU A 149 4.47 -0.92 -7.05
N GLY A 150 3.93 0.22 -7.52
CA GLY A 150 4.25 0.80 -8.83
C GLY A 150 5.72 1.18 -8.97
N THR A 151 6.31 1.83 -7.96
CA THR A 151 7.73 2.20 -7.94
C THR A 151 8.65 0.98 -7.87
N SER A 152 8.26 -0.07 -7.14
CA SER A 152 8.96 -1.37 -7.13
C SER A 152 8.96 -2.03 -8.52
N SER A 153 7.87 -1.90 -9.28
CA SER A 153 7.78 -2.42 -10.64
C SER A 153 8.65 -1.63 -11.64
N LEU A 154 8.72 -0.30 -11.50
CA LEU A 154 9.48 0.59 -12.38
C LEU A 154 10.98 0.58 -12.10
N SER A 155 11.38 0.50 -10.83
CA SER A 155 12.79 0.40 -10.42
C SER A 155 13.45 -0.88 -10.95
N LYS A 156 12.74 -2.02 -10.93
CA LYS A 156 13.19 -3.27 -11.55
C LYS A 156 13.35 -3.17 -13.08
N ARG A 157 12.65 -2.25 -13.73
CA ARG A 157 12.69 -2.08 -15.19
C ARG A 157 13.70 -1.04 -15.69
N LYS A 158 14.30 -0.23 -14.78
CA LYS A 158 15.05 1.01 -15.07
C LYS A 158 14.28 1.89 -16.06
N THR A 159 13.65 2.97 -15.62
CA THR A 159 12.98 3.93 -16.53
C THR A 159 13.94 4.33 -17.66
N ARG A 160 13.66 3.87 -18.89
CA ARG A 160 14.59 3.98 -20.02
C ARG A 160 14.50 5.32 -20.75
N THR A 161 13.51 6.15 -20.43
CA THR A 161 13.24 7.40 -21.14
C THR A 161 13.40 8.62 -20.21
N PRO A 162 13.95 9.75 -20.71
CA PRO A 162 14.17 10.95 -19.89
C PRO A 162 12.87 11.53 -19.30
N GLY A 163 11.76 11.45 -20.04
CA GLY A 163 10.46 11.93 -19.58
C GLY A 163 9.89 11.09 -18.44
N GLY A 164 10.00 9.76 -18.54
CA GLY A 164 9.58 8.85 -17.48
C GLY A 164 10.41 9.02 -16.20
N ALA A 165 11.74 9.18 -16.33
CA ALA A 165 12.63 9.40 -15.19
C ALA A 165 12.31 10.70 -14.42
N LYS A 166 12.01 11.80 -15.13
CA LYS A 166 11.62 13.07 -14.51
C LYS A 166 10.32 12.93 -13.70
N LEU A 167 9.30 12.31 -14.29
CA LEU A 167 8.01 12.10 -13.63
C LEU A 167 8.12 11.16 -12.43
N LEU A 168 8.95 10.11 -12.54
CA LEU A 168 9.21 9.20 -11.43
C LEU A 168 9.87 9.92 -10.25
N ARG A 169 10.83 10.81 -10.51
CA ARG A 169 11.45 11.61 -9.44
C ARG A 169 10.44 12.49 -8.71
N GLN A 170 9.60 13.21 -9.47
CA GLN A 170 8.52 14.02 -8.88
C GLN A 170 7.54 13.16 -8.08
N CYS A 171 7.20 11.97 -8.57
CA CYS A 171 6.37 11.02 -7.85
C CYS A 171 6.99 10.62 -6.51
N LEU A 172 8.29 10.31 -6.48
CA LEU A 172 8.99 9.94 -5.24
C LEU A 172 9.06 11.08 -4.22
N ASP A 173 9.21 12.33 -4.69
CA ASP A 173 9.20 13.51 -3.83
C ASP A 173 7.80 13.70 -3.18
N GLU A 174 6.73 13.65 -3.99
CA GLU A 174 5.34 13.76 -3.53
C GLU A 174 4.94 12.59 -2.63
N TYR A 175 5.38 11.37 -2.94
CA TYR A 175 5.17 10.17 -2.12
C TYR A 175 5.82 10.32 -0.74
N SER A 176 7.05 10.83 -0.68
CA SER A 176 7.78 11.04 0.57
C SER A 176 7.10 12.08 1.45
N LEU A 177 6.61 13.17 0.85
CA LEU A 177 5.82 14.20 1.53
C LEU A 177 4.49 13.62 2.06
N ALA A 178 3.76 12.89 1.22
CA ALA A 178 2.51 12.25 1.61
C ALA A 178 2.70 11.32 2.81
N ARG A 179 3.74 10.47 2.78
CA ARG A 179 4.07 9.57 3.89
C ARG A 179 4.40 10.35 5.16
N ASN A 180 5.22 11.39 5.08
CA ASN A 180 5.59 12.18 6.25
C ASN A 180 4.36 12.88 6.88
N LEU A 181 3.52 13.52 6.07
CA LEU A 181 2.29 14.17 6.53
C LEU A 181 1.32 13.17 7.14
N PHE A 182 1.18 11.99 6.52
CA PHE A 182 0.35 10.91 7.05
C PHE A 182 0.86 10.45 8.41
N MET A 183 2.17 10.32 8.59
CA MET A 183 2.77 9.98 9.89
C MET A 183 2.67 11.08 10.95
N GLN A 184 2.36 12.31 10.54
CA GLN A 184 2.07 13.43 11.44
C GLN A 184 0.57 13.55 11.76
N GLY A 185 -0.28 12.71 11.15
CA GLY A 185 -1.73 12.76 11.29
C GLY A 185 -2.41 13.85 10.46
N ASP A 186 -1.67 14.51 9.56
CA ASP A 186 -2.21 15.48 8.60
C ASP A 186 -2.78 14.76 7.37
N VAL A 187 -3.90 14.07 7.60
CA VAL A 187 -4.58 13.23 6.60
C VAL A 187 -5.01 14.04 5.37
N ASN A 188 -5.40 15.31 5.53
CA ASN A 188 -5.92 16.10 4.42
C ASN A 188 -4.81 16.49 3.45
N ASN A 189 -3.68 16.99 3.95
CA ASN A 189 -2.55 17.30 3.07
C ASN A 189 -1.89 16.02 2.56
N ALA A 190 -1.81 14.98 3.39
CA ALA A 190 -1.34 13.66 2.94
C ALA A 190 -2.17 13.13 1.76
N TYR A 191 -3.50 13.30 1.80
CA TYR A 191 -4.39 12.90 0.70
C TYR A 191 -4.05 13.63 -0.60
N THR A 192 -3.88 14.95 -0.54
CA THR A 192 -3.53 15.77 -1.72
C THR A 192 -2.22 15.32 -2.36
N HIS A 193 -1.17 15.13 -1.55
CA HIS A 193 0.13 14.70 -2.03
C HIS A 193 0.12 13.25 -2.52
N ALA A 194 -0.60 12.34 -1.84
CA ALA A 194 -0.73 10.95 -2.24
C ALA A 194 -1.47 10.81 -3.58
N LEU A 195 -2.57 11.55 -3.77
CA LEU A 195 -3.31 11.57 -5.03
C LEU A 195 -2.42 12.07 -6.17
N LYS A 196 -1.68 13.17 -5.96
CA LYS A 196 -0.77 13.72 -6.96
C LYS A 196 0.35 12.74 -7.32
N ALA A 197 0.95 12.07 -6.34
CA ALA A 197 1.95 11.03 -6.56
C ALA A 197 1.37 9.84 -7.36
N PHE A 198 0.14 9.43 -7.04
CA PHE A 198 -0.57 8.38 -7.77
C PHE A 198 -0.86 8.76 -9.23
N GLU A 199 -1.22 10.01 -9.51
CA GLU A 199 -1.37 10.50 -10.89
C GLU A 199 -0.03 10.53 -11.63
N LEU A 200 1.04 10.96 -10.96
CA LEU A 200 2.39 11.02 -11.54
C LEU A 200 2.94 9.63 -11.89
N ILE A 201 2.70 8.60 -11.07
CA ILE A 201 3.16 7.24 -11.37
C ILE A 201 2.45 6.70 -12.62
N LYS A 202 1.13 6.90 -12.75
CA LYS A 202 0.36 6.52 -13.94
C LYS A 202 0.80 7.29 -15.19
N LYS A 203 1.13 8.57 -15.04
CA LYS A 203 1.66 9.40 -16.13
C LYS A 203 3.06 8.96 -16.55
N ALA A 204 3.91 8.55 -15.62
CA ALA A 204 5.25 8.03 -15.91
C ALA A 204 5.16 6.75 -16.74
N GLU A 205 4.30 5.81 -16.35
CA GLU A 205 4.03 4.56 -17.10
C GLU A 205 3.58 4.86 -18.55
N SER A 206 2.58 5.74 -18.72
CA SER A 206 2.09 6.13 -20.06
C SER A 206 3.17 6.82 -20.90
N THR A 207 3.96 7.70 -20.29
CA THR A 207 5.03 8.45 -20.97
C THR A 207 6.16 7.52 -21.41
N GLU A 208 6.51 6.53 -20.59
CA GLU A 208 7.53 5.55 -20.96
C GLU A 208 7.09 4.77 -22.20
N VAL A 209 5.85 4.29 -22.25
CA VAL A 209 5.31 3.57 -23.42
C VAL A 209 5.33 4.46 -24.67
N LYS A 210 4.83 5.69 -24.58
CA LYS A 210 4.78 6.63 -25.71
C LYS A 210 6.17 6.99 -26.23
N GLN A 211 7.11 7.31 -25.34
CA GLN A 211 8.47 7.64 -25.74
C GLN A 211 9.20 6.41 -26.30
N ARG A 212 8.92 5.21 -25.80
CA ARG A 212 9.47 3.97 -26.37
C ARG A 212 8.96 3.74 -27.79
N ILE A 213 7.67 3.92 -28.05
CA ILE A 213 7.10 3.84 -29.41
C ILE A 213 7.75 4.89 -30.32
N LEU A 214 7.87 6.13 -29.86
CA LEU A 214 8.46 7.20 -30.65
C LEU A 214 9.93 6.91 -31.02
N PHE A 215 10.77 6.57 -30.03
CA PHE A 215 12.20 6.39 -30.23
C PHE A 215 12.58 5.09 -30.93
N PHE A 216 11.82 4.01 -30.72
CA PHE A 216 12.19 2.68 -31.24
C PHE A 216 11.34 2.18 -32.41
N ILE A 217 10.25 2.85 -32.75
CA ILE A 217 9.40 2.49 -33.89
C ILE A 217 9.33 3.66 -34.87
N VAL A 218 8.76 4.79 -34.44
CA VAL A 218 8.45 5.91 -35.34
C VAL A 218 9.71 6.55 -35.93
N ILE A 219 10.71 6.89 -35.11
CA ILE A 219 11.94 7.52 -35.60
C ILE A 219 12.70 6.58 -36.55
N PRO A 220 12.95 5.30 -36.21
CA PRO A 220 13.53 4.33 -37.14
C PRO A 220 12.77 4.19 -38.45
N ASP A 221 11.44 4.10 -38.42
CA ASP A 221 10.61 3.95 -39.63
C ASP A 221 10.70 5.18 -40.54
N ILE A 222 10.71 6.39 -39.96
CA ILE A 222 10.90 7.63 -40.73
C ILE A 222 12.30 7.67 -41.35
N ILE A 223 13.34 7.30 -40.62
CA ILE A 223 14.72 7.24 -41.14
C ILE A 223 14.80 6.24 -42.29
N PHE A 224 14.21 5.06 -42.13
CA PHE A 224 14.17 4.04 -43.18
C PHE A 224 13.44 4.54 -44.43
N LEU A 225 12.28 5.18 -44.27
CA LEU A 225 11.52 5.78 -45.37
C LEU A 225 12.38 6.82 -46.12
N LEU A 226 13.08 7.71 -45.40
CA LEU A 226 13.97 8.70 -46.00
C LEU A 226 15.11 8.05 -46.80
N ILE A 227 15.70 6.95 -46.29
CA ILE A 227 16.73 6.18 -47.00
C ILE A 227 16.16 5.57 -48.29
N VAL A 228 14.96 4.99 -48.25
CA VAL A 228 14.30 4.42 -49.44
C VAL A 228 13.99 5.50 -50.47
N ILE A 229 13.42 6.63 -50.06
CA ILE A 229 13.14 7.77 -50.94
C ILE A 229 14.44 8.28 -51.57
N TYR A 230 15.50 8.44 -50.78
CA TYR A 230 16.80 8.86 -51.26
C TYR A 230 17.41 7.86 -52.26
N ALA A 231 17.31 6.55 -51.99
CA ALA A 231 17.77 5.50 -52.89
C ALA A 231 17.03 5.56 -54.25
N ILE A 232 15.70 5.67 -54.23
CA ILE A 232 14.87 5.79 -55.44
C ILE A 232 15.24 7.06 -56.22
N TRP A 233 15.38 8.19 -55.54
CA TRP A 233 15.75 9.45 -56.16
C TRP A 233 17.14 9.40 -56.80
N SER A 234 18.13 8.84 -56.08
CA SER A 234 19.49 8.66 -56.59
C SER A 234 19.55 7.72 -57.81
N ALA A 235 18.77 6.64 -57.81
CA ALA A 235 18.66 5.72 -58.93
C ALA A 235 18.08 6.41 -60.17
N ARG A 236 17.01 7.20 -60.01
CA ARG A 236 16.43 7.99 -61.11
C ARG A 236 17.41 8.99 -61.71
N ILE A 237 18.18 9.70 -60.88
CA ILE A 237 19.20 10.66 -61.37
C ILE A 237 20.30 9.93 -62.16
N LYS A 238 20.73 8.75 -61.71
CA LYS A 238 21.73 7.96 -62.44
C LYS A 238 21.23 7.54 -63.82
N VAL A 239 19.97 7.10 -63.93
CA VAL A 239 19.37 6.71 -65.21
C VAL A 239 19.24 7.92 -66.15
N LEU A 240 18.78 9.07 -65.65
CA LEU A 240 18.62 10.30 -66.46
C LEU A 240 19.93 10.93 -66.92
N LYS A 241 21.07 10.63 -66.29
CA LYS A 241 22.40 11.10 -66.73
C LYS A 241 23.06 10.19 -67.78
N GLN A 242 22.52 8.98 -68.00
CA GLN A 242 23.04 8.03 -68.98
C GLN A 242 22.21 7.98 -70.28
N SER A 243 21.06 8.68 -70.32
CA SER A 243 20.26 8.96 -71.52
C SER A 243 20.62 10.31 -72.13
#